data_AF-D7LHH2-F1
#
_entry.id   AF-D7LHH2-F1
#
_cell.length_a   1.000
_cell.length_b   1.000
_cell.length_c   1.000
_cell.angle_alpha   90.00
_cell.angle_beta   90.00
_cell.angle_gamma   90.00
#
_symmetry.space_group_name_H-M   'P 1'
#
loop_
_entity.id
_entity.type
_entity.pdbx_description
1 polymer ?
#
loop_
_entity_poly.entity_id
_entity_poly.type
_entity_poly.pdbx_seq_one_letter_code
_entity_poly.pdbx_strand_id
1 'polypeptide(L)'
;MATLLHIGSALIYNDAFAKTLPRPQSFTCTTMAKITPGESPVVPRRSANYQPSLWDHRHLLSIKNKYAKYRIDKHEKDLHATALEFQLFRQHGFNVSEDVFDVFMENCGKFESNNINDIISLYEASYLSTKSNTQLQKLIRTFATQKLRDFVDTHSNEDCGGSCDTVEMVVQTLDMPYYWRMRRLATRWYIDVYRKRHNKNLVLVEFAKIDFNIVQAIHQEELKYVSSWWRETGLGNQLHFARDRIVENYFWTIGHIHEPQFGYVRRIMTILELY
;
A
#
# COMPACT_ATOMS: atom_id res chain seq x y z
N MET A 1 -33.74 -24.31 -17.83
CA MET A 1 -33.12 -23.37 -18.78
C MET A 1 -32.33 -22.36 -18.00
N ALA A 2 -31.06 -22.69 -17.77
CA ALA A 2 -30.11 -21.92 -16.96
C ALA A 2 -28.98 -21.47 -17.88
N THR A 3 -28.71 -20.16 -17.90
CA THR A 3 -27.56 -19.56 -18.59
C THR A 3 -26.42 -19.41 -17.59
N LEU A 4 -25.37 -20.21 -17.79
CA LEU A 4 -24.05 -20.06 -17.17
C LEU A 4 -23.38 -18.76 -17.66
N LEU A 5 -22.96 -17.90 -16.74
CA LEU A 5 -21.92 -16.91 -16.98
C LEU A 5 -20.59 -17.48 -16.48
N HIS A 6 -19.83 -18.05 -17.42
CA HIS A 6 -18.41 -18.32 -17.26
C HIS A 6 -17.65 -16.99 -17.13
N ILE A 7 -17.10 -16.70 -15.95
CA ILE A 7 -16.03 -15.69 -15.79
C ILE A 7 -14.76 -16.45 -15.42
N GLY A 8 -14.06 -16.85 -16.47
CA GLY A 8 -12.75 -17.47 -16.43
C GLY A 8 -12.15 -17.32 -17.81
N SER A 9 -11.58 -16.16 -18.11
CA SER A 9 -10.78 -15.97 -19.33
C SER A 9 -9.34 -15.71 -18.95
N ALA A 10 -8.56 -16.76 -19.13
CA ALA A 10 -7.12 -16.72 -19.35
C ALA A 10 -6.85 -16.12 -20.74
N LEU A 11 -6.73 -14.78 -20.84
CA LEU A 11 -6.24 -14.08 -22.03
C LEU A 11 -5.59 -12.73 -21.66
N ILE A 12 -4.60 -12.75 -20.78
CA ILE A 12 -3.68 -11.61 -20.61
C ILE A 12 -2.24 -12.16 -20.56
N TYR A 13 -1.80 -12.81 -21.62
CA TYR A 13 -0.38 -12.98 -21.95
C TYR A 13 -0.28 -13.18 -23.46
N ASN A 14 0.61 -12.41 -24.11
CA ASN A 14 0.89 -12.28 -25.56
C ASN A 14 0.01 -11.19 -26.22
N ASP A 15 0.49 -10.08 -26.77
CA ASP A 15 1.79 -9.66 -27.30
C ASP A 15 1.96 -8.14 -27.08
N ALA A 16 3.07 -7.69 -26.47
CA ALA A 16 4.21 -7.05 -27.12
C ALA A 16 4.28 -5.51 -26.93
N PHE A 17 4.96 -5.08 -25.87
CA PHE A 17 5.89 -3.96 -25.96
C PHE A 17 7.23 -4.41 -25.34
N ALA A 18 8.19 -4.68 -26.21
CA ALA A 18 9.55 -5.00 -25.87
C ALA A 18 10.27 -3.76 -25.32
N LYS A 19 10.29 -3.60 -24.00
CA LYS A 19 11.40 -2.97 -23.27
C LYS A 19 11.70 -3.86 -22.06
N THR A 20 12.82 -4.56 -22.14
CA THR A 20 13.35 -5.46 -21.11
C THR A 20 13.63 -4.68 -19.82
N LEU A 21 12.70 -4.73 -18.86
CA LEU A 21 13.00 -4.42 -17.47
C LEU A 21 14.06 -5.42 -16.97
N PRO A 22 15.15 -4.98 -16.32
CA PRO A 22 16.11 -5.91 -15.77
C PRO A 22 15.43 -6.77 -14.71
N ARG A 23 15.45 -8.09 -14.94
CA ARG A 23 15.06 -9.10 -13.96
C ARG A 23 15.81 -8.81 -12.65
N PRO A 24 15.14 -8.62 -11.50
CA PRO A 24 15.85 -8.43 -10.25
C PRO A 24 16.74 -9.65 -10.02
N GLN A 25 18.05 -9.41 -9.85
CA GLN A 25 18.99 -10.49 -9.55
C GLN A 25 18.53 -11.22 -8.30
N SER A 26 18.35 -12.54 -8.40
CA SER A 26 18.12 -13.39 -7.25
C SER A 26 19.34 -13.31 -6.34
N PHE A 27 19.17 -12.81 -5.12
CA PHE A 27 20.18 -13.01 -4.09
C PHE A 27 20.11 -14.47 -3.64
N THR A 28 21.01 -15.30 -4.14
CA THR A 28 21.23 -16.64 -3.62
C THR A 28 21.82 -16.49 -2.22
N CYS A 29 21.01 -16.75 -1.19
CA CYS A 29 21.52 -16.91 0.16
C CYS A 29 22.24 -18.27 0.24
N THR A 30 23.55 -18.26 -0.03
CA THR A 30 24.39 -19.44 0.15
C THR A 30 24.53 -19.69 1.65
N THR A 31 23.72 -20.58 2.19
CA THR A 31 23.88 -21.04 3.56
C THR A 31 25.05 -22.03 3.56
N MET A 32 26.22 -21.59 4.03
CA MET A 32 27.34 -22.51 4.28
C MET A 32 27.06 -23.28 5.58
N ALA A 33 26.48 -24.47 5.47
CA ALA A 33 26.45 -25.41 6.57
C ALA A 33 27.82 -26.10 6.69
N LYS A 34 28.71 -25.56 7.52
CA LYS A 34 29.85 -26.32 8.04
C LYS A 34 29.48 -26.82 9.43
N ILE A 35 28.88 -28.01 9.49
CA ILE A 35 28.60 -28.69 10.76
C ILE A 35 29.93 -29.09 11.37
N THR A 36 30.33 -28.39 12.43
CA THR A 36 31.31 -28.88 13.40
C THR A 36 30.53 -29.15 14.67
N PRO A 37 30.59 -30.36 15.27
CA PRO A 37 29.82 -30.68 16.46
C PRO A 37 30.46 -29.98 17.67
N GLY A 38 29.89 -28.86 18.07
CA GLY A 38 30.24 -28.13 19.28
C GLY A 38 29.04 -27.32 19.71
N GLU A 39 28.66 -27.44 20.99
CA GLU A 39 27.49 -26.86 21.64
C GLU A 39 27.18 -25.45 21.13
N SER A 40 26.03 -25.32 20.45
CA SER A 40 25.51 -24.00 20.08
C SER A 40 24.86 -23.41 21.34
N PRO A 41 25.30 -22.23 21.83
CA PRO A 41 24.55 -21.56 22.88
C PRO A 41 23.16 -21.24 22.32
N VAL A 42 22.11 -21.68 23.01
CA VAL A 42 20.74 -21.28 22.71
C VAL A 42 20.69 -19.77 22.87
N VAL A 43 20.83 -19.04 21.76
CA VAL A 43 20.59 -17.59 21.74
C VAL A 43 19.08 -17.44 21.94
N PRO A 44 18.62 -16.86 23.06
CA PRO A 44 17.20 -16.60 23.23
C PRO A 44 16.79 -15.68 22.09
N ARG A 45 15.81 -16.11 21.29
CA ARG A 45 15.15 -15.23 20.32
C ARG A 45 14.75 -13.98 21.07
N ARG A 46 15.32 -12.84 20.70
CA ARG A 46 14.77 -11.55 21.11
C ARG A 46 13.38 -11.52 20.49
N SER A 47 12.36 -11.78 21.31
CA SER A 47 10.99 -11.35 21.02
C SER A 47 11.13 -9.94 20.46
N ALA A 48 10.75 -9.75 19.20
CA ALA A 48 10.67 -8.42 18.65
C ALA A 48 9.58 -7.74 19.46
N ASN A 49 9.99 -7.04 20.52
CA ASN A 49 9.15 -6.13 21.29
C ASN A 49 8.80 -4.97 20.36
N TYR A 50 7.94 -5.25 19.38
CA TYR A 50 7.38 -4.26 18.49
C TYR A 50 6.57 -3.32 19.38
N GLN A 51 7.13 -2.14 19.62
CA GLN A 51 6.37 -1.09 20.25
C GLN A 51 5.30 -0.62 19.26
N PRO A 52 4.11 -0.20 19.74
CA PRO A 52 3.10 0.43 18.91
C PRO A 52 3.70 1.58 18.09
N SER A 53 3.04 1.96 16.99
CA SER A 53 3.49 3.09 16.19
C SER A 53 3.72 4.33 17.07
N LEU A 54 4.76 5.10 16.75
CA LEU A 54 5.04 6.38 17.42
C LEU A 54 3.87 7.38 17.24
N TRP A 55 3.06 7.15 16.20
CA TRP A 55 1.77 7.77 15.91
C TRP A 55 0.63 7.08 16.65
N ASP A 56 0.77 6.89 17.96
CA ASP A 56 -0.33 6.36 18.78
C ASP A 56 -1.54 7.31 18.70
N HIS A 57 -2.75 6.76 18.84
CA HIS A 57 -4.00 7.52 18.84
C HIS A 57 -3.95 8.70 19.83
N ARG A 58 -3.27 8.52 20.97
CA ARG A 58 -3.06 9.60 21.95
C ARG A 58 -2.19 10.73 21.41
N HIS A 59 -1.16 10.42 20.64
CA HIS A 59 -0.32 11.41 20.00
C HIS A 59 -1.12 12.19 18.95
N LEU A 60 -1.92 11.51 18.13
CA LEU A 60 -2.79 12.16 17.15
C LEU A 60 -3.85 13.06 17.78
N LEU A 61 -4.42 12.65 18.92
CA LEU A 61 -5.30 13.51 19.72
C LEU A 61 -4.58 14.73 20.30
N SER A 62 -3.28 14.61 20.60
CA SER A 62 -2.47 15.72 21.12
C SER A 62 -2.12 16.76 20.07
N ILE A 63 -2.16 16.38 18.78
CA ILE A 63 -2.01 17.32 17.68
C ILE A 63 -3.20 18.26 17.74
N LYS A 64 -2.95 19.51 18.18
CA LYS A 64 -3.96 20.56 18.17
C LYS A 64 -4.43 20.77 16.73
N ASN A 65 -5.58 20.22 16.40
CA ASN A 65 -6.24 20.46 15.13
C ASN A 65 -6.69 21.93 15.08
N LYS A 66 -5.91 22.77 14.41
CA LYS A 66 -6.21 24.20 14.24
C LYS A 66 -7.51 24.42 13.43
N TYR A 67 -7.97 23.41 12.70
CA TYR A 67 -9.20 23.42 11.90
C TYR A 67 -10.43 22.90 12.65
N ALA A 68 -10.27 22.22 13.79
CA ALA A 68 -11.40 21.79 14.62
C ALA A 68 -12.13 22.97 15.29
N LYS A 69 -11.51 24.16 15.34
CA LYS A 69 -12.04 25.32 16.07
C LYS A 69 -12.09 26.64 15.30
N TYR A 70 -11.49 26.73 14.12
CA TYR A 70 -11.47 27.98 13.36
C TYR A 70 -12.41 27.92 12.16
N ARG A 71 -13.40 28.82 12.18
CA ARG A 71 -13.89 29.44 10.94
C ARG A 71 -12.65 30.01 10.24
N ILE A 72 -12.26 29.28 9.21
CA ILE A 72 -11.24 29.55 8.20
C ILE A 72 -10.86 31.03 8.12
N ASP A 73 -9.69 31.37 8.65
CA ASP A 73 -9.06 32.65 8.37
C ASP A 73 -8.15 32.53 7.14
N LYS A 74 -8.07 33.61 6.39
CA LYS A 74 -7.62 33.72 5.00
C LYS A 74 -6.09 33.66 4.85
N HIS A 75 -5.47 32.55 5.25
CA HIS A 75 -4.10 32.23 4.82
C HIS A 75 -4.15 31.35 3.58
N GLU A 76 -3.25 31.59 2.62
CA GLU A 76 -2.97 30.76 1.44
C GLU A 76 -3.11 29.28 1.79
N LYS A 77 -4.23 28.69 1.38
CA LYS A 77 -4.52 27.32 1.72
C LYS A 77 -3.76 26.41 0.77
N ASP A 78 -2.85 25.64 1.31
CA ASP A 78 -2.20 24.55 0.60
C ASP A 78 -3.20 23.39 0.45
N LEU A 79 -3.58 23.10 -0.80
CA LEU A 79 -4.50 22.01 -1.13
C LEU A 79 -3.89 20.65 -0.78
N HIS A 80 -2.60 20.46 -1.06
CA HIS A 80 -1.88 19.23 -0.74
C HIS A 80 -1.88 18.99 0.77
N ALA A 81 -1.54 20.01 1.57
CA ALA A 81 -1.55 19.91 3.03
C ALA A 81 -2.96 19.62 3.57
N THR A 82 -3.98 20.33 3.07
CA THR A 82 -5.37 20.14 3.53
C THR A 82 -5.87 18.73 3.19
N ALA A 83 -5.60 18.24 1.99
CA ALA A 83 -5.99 16.91 1.56
C ALA A 83 -5.26 15.81 2.34
N LEU A 84 -3.97 16.00 2.64
CA LEU A 84 -3.18 15.06 3.43
C LEU A 84 -3.66 15.00 4.88
N GLU A 85 -3.92 16.14 5.50
CA GLU A 85 -4.44 16.24 6.86
C GLU A 85 -5.83 15.58 6.97
N PHE A 86 -6.71 15.85 6.01
CA PHE A 86 -8.00 15.18 5.88
C PHE A 86 -7.84 13.66 5.81
N GLN A 87 -6.89 13.16 5.00
CA GLN A 87 -6.63 11.74 4.86
C GLN A 87 -6.19 11.11 6.18
N LEU A 88 -5.17 11.70 6.81
CA LEU A 88 -4.62 11.22 8.07
C LEU A 88 -5.69 11.18 9.15
N PHE A 89 -6.47 12.24 9.31
CA PHE A 89 -7.52 12.27 10.33
C PHE A 89 -8.60 11.22 10.09
N ARG A 90 -9.14 11.09 8.86
CA ARG A 90 -10.18 10.09 8.59
C ARG A 90 -9.67 8.65 8.74
N GLN A 91 -8.43 8.38 8.32
CA GLN A 91 -7.81 7.05 8.50
C GLN A 91 -7.63 6.66 9.97
N HIS A 92 -7.53 7.65 10.87
CA HIS A 92 -7.43 7.43 12.31
C HIS A 92 -8.77 7.63 13.05
N GLY A 93 -9.90 7.64 12.32
CA GLY A 93 -11.24 7.62 12.91
C GLY A 93 -11.81 8.99 13.29
N PHE A 94 -11.15 10.10 12.93
CA PHE A 94 -11.70 11.43 13.15
C PHE A 94 -12.77 11.76 12.11
N ASN A 95 -13.87 12.36 12.58
CA ASN A 95 -14.95 12.82 11.72
C ASN A 95 -14.67 14.23 11.16
N VAL A 96 -13.95 14.30 10.04
CA VAL A 96 -13.66 15.56 9.32
C VAL A 96 -14.65 15.76 8.18
N SER A 97 -15.33 16.90 8.13
CA SER A 97 -16.32 17.22 7.08
C SER A 97 -15.69 17.39 5.69
N GLU A 98 -16.46 17.17 4.61
CA GLU A 98 -16.00 17.46 3.25
C GLU A 98 -15.93 18.96 2.93
N ASP A 99 -16.65 19.78 3.70
CA ASP A 99 -16.68 21.25 3.58
C ASP A 99 -15.30 21.92 3.73
N VAL A 100 -14.30 21.20 4.27
CA VAL A 100 -12.90 21.67 4.27
C VAL A 100 -12.39 21.97 2.86
N PHE A 101 -12.99 21.32 1.85
CA PHE A 101 -12.65 21.51 0.44
C PHE A 101 -13.40 22.65 -0.24
N ASP A 102 -14.45 23.21 0.37
CA ASP A 102 -15.29 24.25 -0.26
C ASP A 102 -14.48 25.45 -0.75
N VAL A 103 -13.47 25.86 0.03
CA VAL A 103 -12.63 27.01 -0.33
C VAL A 103 -11.79 26.78 -1.60
N PHE A 104 -11.54 25.52 -1.95
CA PHE A 104 -10.87 25.17 -3.22
C PHE A 104 -11.90 24.96 -4.35
N MET A 105 -13.10 24.48 -4.00
CA MET A 105 -14.15 24.11 -4.95
C MET A 105 -15.00 25.30 -5.43
N GLU A 106 -15.12 26.39 -4.66
CA GLU A 106 -15.71 27.66 -5.12
C GLU A 106 -15.01 28.20 -6.38
N ASN A 107 -13.74 27.82 -6.56
CA ASN A 107 -12.93 28.16 -7.71
C ASN A 107 -12.80 27.01 -8.72
N CYS A 108 -13.59 25.94 -8.69
CA CYS A 108 -13.40 24.77 -9.58
C CYS A 108 -13.47 25.05 -11.10
N GLY A 109 -13.90 26.24 -11.52
CA GLY A 109 -13.75 26.70 -12.91
C GLY A 109 -12.42 27.43 -13.21
N LYS A 110 -11.66 27.80 -12.18
CA LYS A 110 -10.39 28.56 -12.22
C LYS A 110 -9.26 27.93 -11.38
N PHE A 111 -9.49 26.80 -10.72
CA PHE A 111 -8.50 26.15 -9.87
C PHE A 111 -7.46 25.46 -10.77
N GLU A 112 -6.57 26.27 -11.33
CA GLU A 112 -5.36 25.87 -12.04
C GLU A 112 -4.30 25.45 -11.01
N SER A 113 -4.61 24.42 -10.24
CA SER A 113 -3.56 23.69 -9.53
C SER A 113 -2.70 22.99 -10.59
N ASN A 114 -1.64 23.66 -11.03
CA ASN A 114 -0.67 23.12 -11.97
C ASN A 114 0.28 22.10 -11.30
N ASN A 115 0.20 21.91 -9.98
CA ASN A 115 0.99 20.92 -9.26
C ASN A 115 0.26 19.58 -9.22
N ILE A 116 0.83 18.58 -9.90
CA ILE A 116 0.29 17.22 -9.94
C ILE A 116 0.13 16.59 -8.55
N ASN A 117 0.98 16.96 -7.58
CA ASN A 117 0.93 16.41 -6.22
C ASN A 117 -0.34 16.83 -5.46
N ASP A 118 -0.84 18.03 -5.72
CA ASP A 118 -2.06 18.55 -5.12
C ASP A 118 -3.26 17.73 -5.64
N ILE A 119 -3.27 17.46 -6.94
CA ILE A 119 -4.29 16.64 -7.61
C ILE A 119 -4.25 15.18 -7.11
N ILE A 120 -3.06 14.58 -6.99
CA ILE A 120 -2.90 13.24 -6.41
C ILE A 120 -3.49 13.20 -5.00
N SER A 121 -3.18 14.20 -4.18
CA SER A 121 -3.61 14.22 -2.77
C SER A 121 -5.12 14.41 -2.65
N LEU A 122 -5.70 15.24 -3.52
CA LEU A 122 -7.13 15.43 -3.62
C LEU A 122 -7.85 14.16 -4.11
N TYR A 123 -7.27 13.46 -5.10
CA TYR A 123 -7.75 12.16 -5.56
C TYR A 123 -7.77 11.16 -4.39
N GLU A 124 -6.66 10.99 -3.69
CA GLU A 124 -6.54 10.05 -2.56
C GLU A 124 -7.52 10.38 -1.42
N ALA A 125 -7.66 11.67 -1.07
CA ALA A 125 -8.63 12.13 -0.09
C ALA A 125 -10.08 11.76 -0.47
N SER A 126 -10.41 11.83 -1.77
CA SER A 126 -11.76 11.50 -2.25
C SER A 126 -12.16 10.04 -1.98
N TYR A 127 -11.20 9.11 -1.86
CA TYR A 127 -11.48 7.69 -1.59
C TYR A 127 -11.76 7.37 -0.12
N LEU A 128 -11.61 8.36 0.77
CA LEU A 128 -12.04 8.29 2.17
C LEU A 128 -13.48 8.80 2.38
N SER A 129 -14.23 8.99 1.29
CA SER A 129 -15.64 9.35 1.31
C SER A 129 -16.52 8.26 1.96
N THR A 130 -17.55 8.68 2.69
CA THR A 130 -18.66 7.82 3.14
C THR A 130 -19.90 8.04 2.25
N LYS A 131 -20.99 7.29 2.48
CA LYS A 131 -22.23 7.43 1.70
C LYS A 131 -22.84 8.84 1.73
N SER A 132 -22.59 9.62 2.78
CA SER A 132 -23.09 11.00 2.89
C SER A 132 -22.22 12.03 2.16
N ASN A 133 -21.01 11.66 1.74
CA ASN A 133 -20.04 12.57 1.15
C ASN A 133 -20.23 12.70 -0.37
N THR A 134 -21.21 13.51 -0.76
CA THR A 134 -21.57 13.67 -2.17
C THR A 134 -20.55 14.52 -2.94
N GLN A 135 -19.94 15.52 -2.29
CA GLN A 135 -18.94 16.38 -2.92
C GLN A 135 -17.66 15.60 -3.22
N LEU A 136 -17.16 14.80 -2.25
CA LEU A 136 -15.97 13.97 -2.45
C LEU A 136 -16.16 12.97 -3.59
N GLN A 137 -17.31 12.28 -3.63
CA GLN A 137 -17.57 11.22 -4.62
C GLN A 137 -17.88 11.76 -6.01
N LYS A 138 -18.75 12.77 -6.12
CA LYS A 138 -19.31 13.20 -7.41
C LYS A 138 -18.49 14.31 -8.06
N LEU A 139 -17.96 15.24 -7.27
CA LEU A 139 -17.27 16.42 -7.79
C LEU A 139 -15.75 16.23 -7.74
N ILE A 140 -15.21 16.05 -6.53
CA ILE A 140 -13.76 16.04 -6.29
C ILE A 140 -13.10 14.85 -7.00
N ARG A 141 -13.61 13.64 -6.80
CA ARG A 141 -13.05 12.43 -7.43
C ARG A 141 -13.06 12.53 -8.94
N THR A 142 -14.18 12.95 -9.53
CA THR A 142 -14.34 13.09 -10.99
C THR A 142 -13.35 14.11 -11.55
N PHE A 143 -13.25 15.29 -10.91
CA PHE A 143 -12.31 16.33 -11.30
C PHE A 143 -10.86 15.87 -11.22
N ALA A 144 -10.44 15.31 -10.07
CA ALA A 144 -9.07 14.88 -9.89
C ALA A 144 -8.71 13.72 -10.85
N THR A 145 -9.62 12.77 -11.05
CA THR A 145 -9.42 11.66 -12.00
C THR A 145 -9.18 12.19 -13.42
N GLN A 146 -9.97 13.17 -13.87
CA GLN A 146 -9.80 13.75 -15.21
C GLN A 146 -8.43 14.43 -15.34
N LYS A 147 -8.06 15.27 -14.37
CA LYS A 147 -6.76 15.97 -14.39
C LYS A 147 -5.56 15.03 -14.38
N LEU A 148 -5.63 13.93 -13.61
CA LEU A 148 -4.57 12.92 -13.61
C LEU A 148 -4.47 12.18 -14.95
N ARG A 149 -5.60 11.90 -15.62
CA ARG A 149 -5.60 11.28 -16.96
C ARG A 149 -5.01 12.21 -18.01
N ASP A 150 -5.45 13.47 -18.03
CA ASP A 150 -4.91 14.49 -18.94
C ASP A 150 -3.38 14.64 -18.78
N PHE A 151 -2.88 14.56 -17.54
CA PHE A 151 -1.45 14.60 -17.24
C PHE A 151 -0.70 13.40 -17.86
N VAL A 152 -1.24 12.18 -17.71
CA VAL A 152 -0.64 10.97 -18.29
C VAL A 152 -0.62 11.06 -19.81
N ASP A 153 -1.72 11.45 -20.44
CA ASP A 153 -1.83 11.54 -21.90
C ASP A 153 -0.84 12.55 -22.49
N THR A 154 -0.61 13.67 -21.78
CA THR A 154 0.33 14.71 -22.20
C THR A 154 1.80 14.24 -22.12
N HIS A 155 2.17 13.52 -21.06
CA HIS A 155 3.58 13.19 -20.78
C HIS A 155 4.00 11.78 -21.22
N SER A 156 3.08 10.94 -21.72
CA SER A 156 3.40 9.58 -22.19
C SER A 156 4.26 9.52 -23.45
N ASN A 157 4.35 10.64 -24.19
CA ASN A 157 5.06 10.72 -25.48
C ASN A 157 6.40 11.47 -25.41
N GLU A 158 6.80 11.97 -24.24
CA GLU A 158 8.03 12.74 -24.07
C GLU A 158 9.20 11.84 -23.64
N ASP A 159 10.31 11.90 -24.37
CA ASP A 159 11.53 11.11 -24.10
C ASP A 159 12.23 11.69 -22.84
N CYS A 160 11.89 11.17 -21.66
CA CYS A 160 12.12 11.91 -20.41
C CYS A 160 13.12 11.26 -19.44
N GLY A 161 14.32 11.82 -19.37
CA GLY A 161 15.35 11.54 -18.34
C GLY A 161 15.07 12.13 -16.94
N GLY A 162 13.81 12.33 -16.56
CA GLY A 162 13.42 12.87 -15.25
C GLY A 162 11.91 12.87 -14.94
N SER A 163 11.04 13.05 -15.95
CA SER A 163 9.57 13.05 -15.76
C SER A 163 8.95 11.64 -15.61
N CYS A 164 9.73 10.59 -15.87
CA CYS A 164 9.25 9.20 -15.84
C CYS A 164 8.75 8.77 -14.44
N ASP A 165 9.43 9.17 -13.36
CA ASP A 165 9.02 8.80 -12.00
C ASP A 165 7.68 9.45 -11.59
N THR A 166 7.38 10.66 -12.09
CA THR A 166 6.10 11.34 -11.81
C THR A 166 4.94 10.72 -12.56
N VAL A 167 5.12 10.35 -13.83
CA VAL A 167 4.10 9.65 -14.61
C VAL A 167 3.79 8.29 -14.00
N GLU A 168 4.83 7.54 -13.58
CA GLU A 168 4.66 6.25 -12.90
C GLU A 168 3.82 6.41 -11.61
N MET A 169 4.09 7.44 -10.79
CA MET A 169 3.29 7.71 -9.59
C MET A 169 1.82 8.01 -9.91
N VAL A 170 1.54 8.78 -10.97
CA VAL A 170 0.16 9.11 -11.37
C VAL A 170 -0.57 7.88 -11.88
N VAL A 171 0.07 7.06 -12.72
CA VAL A 171 -0.50 5.80 -13.23
C VAL A 171 -0.83 4.86 -12.06
N GLN A 172 0.10 4.70 -11.12
CA GLN A 172 -0.13 3.88 -9.93
C GLN A 172 -1.30 4.41 -9.10
N THR A 173 -1.37 5.73 -8.89
CA THR A 173 -2.48 6.39 -8.17
C THR A 173 -3.84 6.10 -8.83
N LEU A 174 -3.91 6.20 -10.16
CA LEU A 174 -5.12 5.92 -10.94
C LEU A 174 -5.52 4.44 -10.96
N ASP A 175 -4.56 3.51 -10.87
CA ASP A 175 -4.82 2.07 -10.81
C ASP A 175 -5.53 1.70 -9.50
N MET A 176 -5.01 2.18 -8.37
CA MET A 176 -5.65 1.99 -7.07
C MET A 176 -5.26 3.10 -6.09
N PRO A 177 -6.20 3.74 -5.40
CA PRO A 177 -5.88 4.72 -4.35
C PRO A 177 -5.14 4.05 -3.20
N TYR A 178 -4.19 4.74 -2.60
CA TYR A 178 -3.37 4.29 -1.48
C TYR A 178 -4.19 3.63 -0.37
N TYR A 179 -5.33 4.23 -0.01
CA TYR A 179 -6.18 3.72 1.07
C TYR A 179 -6.72 2.29 0.81
N TRP A 180 -6.83 1.87 -0.45
CA TRP A 180 -7.31 0.53 -0.82
C TRP A 180 -6.18 -0.46 -1.10
N ARG A 181 -4.93 0.01 -1.21
CA ARG A 181 -3.80 -0.86 -1.50
C ARG A 181 -3.47 -1.73 -0.29
N MET A 182 -3.03 -2.95 -0.58
CA MET A 182 -2.40 -3.81 0.43
C MET A 182 -1.15 -3.13 0.99
N ARG A 183 -1.18 -2.77 2.27
CA ARG A 183 -0.13 -1.95 2.92
C ARG A 183 1.27 -2.47 2.66
N ARG A 184 1.50 -3.78 2.81
CA ARG A 184 2.85 -4.38 2.61
C ARG A 184 3.36 -4.24 1.19
N LEU A 185 2.51 -4.44 0.17
CA LEU A 185 2.88 -4.25 -1.22
C LEU A 185 3.15 -2.77 -1.51
N ALA A 186 2.26 -1.89 -1.04
CA ALA A 186 2.43 -0.46 -1.18
C ALA A 186 3.75 0.00 -0.54
N THR A 187 4.07 -0.42 0.68
CA THR A 187 5.32 -0.07 1.36
C THR A 187 6.56 -0.45 0.54
N ARG A 188 6.59 -1.65 -0.05
CA ARG A 188 7.73 -2.09 -0.88
C ARG A 188 7.96 -1.16 -2.06
N TRP A 189 6.88 -0.78 -2.75
CA TRP A 189 6.91 0.16 -3.87
C TRP A 189 7.34 1.56 -3.41
N TYR A 190 6.77 2.07 -2.31
CA TYR A 190 7.12 3.40 -1.79
C TYR A 190 8.59 3.51 -1.36
N ILE A 191 9.19 2.45 -0.81
CA ILE A 191 10.64 2.43 -0.51
C ILE A 191 11.46 2.66 -1.79
N ASP A 192 11.06 2.05 -2.90
CA ASP A 192 11.75 2.21 -4.19
C ASP A 192 11.58 3.62 -4.75
N VAL A 193 10.36 4.16 -4.72
CA VAL A 193 10.07 5.53 -5.16
C VAL A 193 10.81 6.57 -4.30
N TYR A 194 10.73 6.46 -2.97
CA TYR A 194 11.36 7.40 -2.06
C TYR A 194 12.89 7.40 -2.18
N ARG A 195 13.48 6.23 -2.42
CA ARG A 195 14.93 6.09 -2.66
C ARG A 195 15.42 6.84 -3.92
N LYS A 196 14.58 7.01 -4.94
CA LYS A 196 14.94 7.76 -6.16
C LYS A 196 14.90 9.27 -5.96
N ARG A 197 14.13 9.79 -4.99
CA ARG A 197 13.98 11.23 -4.76
C ARG A 197 15.32 11.93 -4.52
N HIS A 198 15.44 13.15 -5.05
CA HIS A 198 16.62 14.00 -4.88
C HIS A 198 16.84 14.43 -3.43
N ASN A 199 15.77 14.78 -2.71
CA ASN A 199 15.80 15.28 -1.33
C ASN A 199 15.53 14.17 -0.26
N LYS A 200 15.87 12.92 -0.56
CA LYS A 200 15.62 11.80 0.35
C LYS A 200 16.44 11.90 1.64
N ASN A 201 15.85 11.47 2.75
CA ASN A 201 16.59 11.18 3.96
C ASN A 201 17.11 9.73 3.91
N LEU A 202 18.43 9.56 3.80
CA LEU A 202 19.06 8.22 3.69
C LEU A 202 18.82 7.36 4.94
N VAL A 203 18.77 7.96 6.13
CA VAL A 203 18.49 7.24 7.38
C VAL A 203 17.09 6.64 7.34
N LEU A 204 16.12 7.39 6.82
CA LEU A 204 14.75 6.90 6.67
C LEU A 204 14.65 5.76 5.64
N VAL A 205 15.38 5.86 4.52
CA VAL A 205 15.44 4.78 3.50
C VAL A 205 16.00 3.49 4.11
N GLU A 206 17.11 3.58 4.83
CA GLU A 206 17.74 2.40 5.43
C GLU A 206 16.90 1.81 6.55
N PHE A 207 16.30 2.66 7.40
CA PHE A 207 15.35 2.22 8.42
C PHE A 207 14.18 1.44 7.81
N ALA A 208 13.55 1.99 6.76
CA ALA A 208 12.40 1.36 6.11
C ALA A 208 12.76 0.00 5.47
N LYS A 209 13.94 -0.14 4.88
CA LYS A 209 14.42 -1.44 4.34
C LYS A 209 14.64 -2.47 5.44
N ILE A 210 15.29 -2.06 6.54
CA ILE A 210 15.58 -2.95 7.67
C ILE A 210 14.26 -3.45 8.28
N ASP A 211 13.33 -2.54 8.60
CA ASP A 211 12.00 -2.88 9.11
C ASP A 211 11.26 -3.83 8.15
N PHE A 212 11.22 -3.50 6.86
CA PHE A 212 10.58 -4.33 5.85
C PHE A 212 11.12 -5.76 5.84
N ASN A 213 12.45 -5.90 5.88
CA ASN A 213 13.16 -7.18 5.85
C ASN A 213 12.97 -7.99 7.15
N ILE A 214 12.96 -7.35 8.31
CA ILE A 214 12.67 -8.01 9.60
C ILE A 214 11.28 -8.64 9.57
N VAL A 215 10.27 -7.85 9.18
CA VAL A 215 8.89 -8.35 9.09
C VAL A 215 8.77 -9.43 8.02
N GLN A 216 9.46 -9.28 6.88
CA GLN A 216 9.47 -10.30 5.83
C GLN A 216 10.09 -11.63 6.30
N ALA A 217 11.16 -11.59 7.09
CA ALA A 217 11.76 -12.80 7.66
C ALA A 217 10.79 -13.53 8.60
N ILE A 218 10.05 -12.78 9.43
CA ILE A 218 8.98 -13.33 10.28
C ILE A 218 7.90 -14.00 9.41
N HIS A 219 7.42 -13.31 8.37
CA HIS A 219 6.42 -13.87 7.47
C HIS A 219 6.90 -15.12 6.74
N GLN A 220 8.18 -15.20 6.36
CA GLN A 220 8.75 -16.40 5.73
C GLN A 220 8.84 -17.57 6.70
N GLU A 221 9.12 -17.32 7.98
CA GLU A 221 9.12 -18.37 9.00
C GLU A 221 7.71 -18.92 9.24
N GLU A 222 6.73 -18.04 9.35
CA GLU A 222 5.31 -18.40 9.46
C GLU A 222 4.85 -19.19 8.24
N LEU A 223 5.25 -18.77 7.02
CA LEU A 223 4.95 -19.49 5.79
C LEU A 223 5.56 -20.90 5.77
N LYS A 224 6.81 -21.07 6.23
CA LYS A 224 7.44 -22.40 6.34
C LYS A 224 6.67 -23.31 7.28
N TYR A 225 6.19 -22.76 8.40
CA TYR A 225 5.37 -23.49 9.36
C TYR A 225 4.05 -23.96 8.73
N VAL A 226 3.26 -23.06 8.15
CA VAL A 226 1.95 -23.43 7.57
C VAL A 226 2.10 -24.34 6.36
N SER A 227 3.14 -24.16 5.54
CA SER A 227 3.42 -25.04 4.41
C SER A 227 3.80 -26.45 4.86
N SER A 228 4.56 -26.57 5.96
CA SER A 228 4.92 -27.89 6.52
C SER A 228 3.68 -28.59 7.07
N TRP A 229 2.87 -27.87 7.84
CA TRP A 229 1.60 -28.36 8.35
C TRP A 229 0.67 -28.82 7.21
N TRP A 230 0.49 -28.00 6.16
CA TRP A 230 -0.35 -28.32 5.01
C TRP A 230 0.11 -29.60 4.32
N ARG A 231 1.42 -29.74 4.09
CA ARG A 231 2.01 -30.96 3.52
C ARG A 231 1.76 -32.19 4.39
N GLU A 232 1.84 -32.07 5.71
CA GLU A 232 1.57 -33.17 6.65
C GLU A 232 0.11 -33.63 6.64
N THR A 233 -0.85 -32.75 6.31
CA THR A 233 -2.26 -33.16 6.16
C THR A 233 -2.48 -34.12 4.98
N GLY A 234 -1.63 -34.05 3.94
CA GLY A 234 -1.80 -34.82 2.70
C GLY A 234 -3.00 -34.43 1.84
N LEU A 235 -3.81 -33.43 2.25
CA LEU A 235 -5.06 -33.07 1.59
C LEU A 235 -4.87 -32.59 0.16
N GLY A 236 -3.80 -31.82 -0.11
CA GLY A 236 -3.48 -31.36 -1.47
C GLY A 236 -3.25 -32.50 -2.46
N ASN A 237 -2.81 -33.68 -1.99
CA ASN A 237 -2.63 -34.87 -2.83
C ASN A 237 -3.89 -35.73 -2.92
N GLN A 238 -4.74 -35.73 -1.89
CA GLN A 238 -5.95 -36.56 -1.83
C GLN A 238 -7.14 -35.90 -2.54
N LEU A 239 -7.25 -34.58 -2.49
CA LEU A 239 -8.35 -33.81 -3.06
C LEU A 239 -7.97 -33.29 -4.44
N HIS A 240 -7.94 -34.16 -5.44
CA HIS A 240 -7.55 -33.81 -6.82
C HIS A 240 -8.41 -32.70 -7.47
N PHE A 241 -9.61 -32.44 -6.93
CA PHE A 241 -10.47 -31.35 -7.38
C PHE A 241 -10.14 -29.99 -6.74
N ALA A 242 -9.47 -29.99 -5.59
CA ALA A 242 -9.15 -28.78 -4.85
C ALA A 242 -7.83 -28.16 -5.34
N ARG A 243 -7.74 -26.83 -5.31
CA ARG A 243 -6.51 -26.12 -5.69
C ARG A 243 -5.59 -26.03 -4.47
N ASP A 244 -4.35 -26.49 -4.61
CA ASP A 244 -3.30 -26.27 -3.61
C ASP A 244 -2.75 -24.83 -3.72
N ARG A 245 -3.10 -23.99 -2.74
CA ARG A 245 -2.83 -22.53 -2.75
C ARG A 245 -2.38 -22.00 -1.39
N ILE A 246 -1.68 -22.83 -0.60
CA ILE A 246 -1.29 -22.45 0.78
C ILE A 246 -0.45 -21.17 0.81
N VAL A 247 0.40 -20.95 -0.20
CA VAL A 247 1.25 -19.75 -0.29
C VAL A 247 0.42 -18.51 -0.63
N GLU A 248 -0.53 -18.63 -1.56
CA GLU A 248 -1.42 -17.55 -1.95
C GLU A 248 -2.40 -17.17 -0.83
N ASN A 249 -2.92 -18.15 -0.08
CA ASN A 249 -3.75 -17.89 1.10
C ASN A 249 -2.94 -17.15 2.16
N TYR A 250 -1.71 -17.61 2.42
CA TYR A 250 -0.82 -16.89 3.33
C TYR A 250 -0.52 -15.46 2.86
N PHE A 251 -0.34 -15.27 1.55
CA PHE A 251 -0.16 -13.96 0.94
C PHE A 251 -1.38 -13.04 1.14
N TRP A 252 -2.60 -13.56 1.03
CA TRP A 252 -3.82 -12.79 1.33
C TRP A 252 -3.89 -12.42 2.81
N THR A 253 -3.60 -13.38 3.68
CA THR A 253 -3.59 -13.17 5.13
C THR A 253 -2.63 -12.06 5.56
N ILE A 254 -1.38 -12.02 5.04
CA ILE A 254 -0.43 -10.92 5.34
C ILE A 254 -0.90 -9.57 4.80
N GLY A 255 -1.78 -9.58 3.80
CA GLY A 255 -2.37 -8.36 3.27
C GLY A 255 -3.36 -7.70 4.21
N HIS A 256 -4.12 -8.52 4.95
CA HIS A 256 -5.04 -8.07 5.98
C HIS A 256 -4.33 -7.76 7.31
N ILE A 257 -3.43 -8.65 7.75
CA ILE A 257 -2.82 -8.61 9.10
C ILE A 257 -1.29 -8.66 8.95
N HIS A 258 -0.69 -7.51 8.68
CA HIS A 258 0.72 -7.43 8.34
C HIS A 258 1.63 -7.29 9.56
N GLU A 259 1.10 -6.85 10.69
CA GLU A 259 1.85 -6.47 11.87
C GLU A 259 2.45 -7.71 12.56
N PRO A 260 3.76 -7.74 12.84
CA PRO A 260 4.49 -8.97 13.20
C PRO A 260 3.95 -9.67 14.46
N GLN A 261 3.41 -8.93 15.43
CA GLN A 261 2.86 -9.47 16.68
C GLN A 261 1.66 -10.43 16.48
N PHE A 262 0.98 -10.37 15.33
CA PHE A 262 -0.19 -11.20 15.05
C PHE A 262 0.12 -12.51 14.31
N GLY A 263 1.34 -13.04 14.48
CA GLY A 263 1.79 -14.25 13.79
C GLY A 263 0.95 -15.49 14.06
N TYR A 264 0.40 -15.64 15.27
CA TYR A 264 -0.55 -16.72 15.56
C TYR A 264 -1.83 -16.57 14.74
N VAL A 265 -2.41 -15.37 14.73
CA VAL A 265 -3.66 -15.07 14.00
C VAL A 265 -3.48 -15.32 12.51
N ARG A 266 -2.36 -14.87 11.93
CA ARG A 266 -2.07 -15.13 10.51
C ARG A 266 -2.04 -16.62 10.20
N ARG A 267 -1.31 -17.42 10.98
CA ARG A 267 -1.23 -18.87 10.73
C ARG A 267 -2.59 -19.54 10.78
N ILE A 268 -3.44 -19.18 11.74
CA ILE A 268 -4.80 -19.74 11.84
C ILE A 268 -5.67 -19.27 10.68
N MET A 269 -5.66 -17.97 10.34
CA MET A 269 -6.45 -17.41 9.24
C MET A 269 -6.11 -18.09 7.91
N THR A 270 -4.83 -18.27 7.60
CA THR A 270 -4.37 -18.95 6.39
C THR A 270 -4.89 -20.39 6.30
N ILE A 271 -4.97 -21.09 7.43
CA ILE A 271 -5.50 -22.45 7.49
C ILE A 271 -7.02 -22.46 7.29
N LEU A 272 -7.73 -21.49 7.87
CA LEU A 272 -9.19 -21.37 7.74
C LEU A 272 -9.63 -20.96 6.33
N GLU A 273 -8.86 -20.13 5.63
CA GLU A 273 -9.12 -19.74 4.23
C GLU A 273 -9.08 -20.91 3.22
N LEU A 274 -8.74 -22.12 3.67
CA LEU A 274 -8.76 -23.34 2.86
C LEU A 274 -10.13 -24.07 2.86
N TYR A 275 -11.07 -23.68 3.73
CA TYR A 275 -12.41 -24.30 3.89
C TYR A 275 -13.53 -23.32 3.54
#